data_AF-A0A256SRM5-F1
#
_entry.id   AF-A0A256SRM5-F1
#
_cell.length_a   1.000
_cell.length_b   1.000
_cell.length_c   1.000
_cell.angle_alpha   90.00
_cell.angle_beta   90.00
_cell.angle_gamma   90.00
#
_symmetry.space_group_name_H-M   'P 1'
#
loop_
_entity.id
_entity.type
_entity.pdbx_description
1 polymer ?
#
loop_
_entity_poly.entity_id
_entity_poly.type
_entity_poly.pdbx_seq_one_letter_code
_entity_poly.pdbx_strand_id
1 'polypeptide(L)'
;MNKISKGLILALAGITVGTSTGLSTTFFQSTSVAYAAEMTKEKNDLANRYIADYLGNCQQYEQNDKTFKGFSSIKDITYSRDNKIKIDVNNDIYQLSKARRSLLIQDLQNGVYGTLADNDLKKLSEKDIQKGCPTTVYLNGKVIGHTAKNDNHHIIWNK
;
A
#
# COMPACT_ATOMS: atom_id res chain seq x y z
N MET A 1 21.73 18.97 48.86
CA MET A 1 20.93 20.11 49.33
C MET A 1 20.94 21.20 48.28
N ASN A 2 19.76 21.56 47.76
CA ASN A 2 19.29 22.91 47.38
C ASN A 2 18.25 22.81 46.25
N LYS A 3 16.99 23.06 46.62
CA LYS A 3 15.86 23.33 45.73
C LYS A 3 15.78 24.84 45.50
N ILE A 4 15.61 25.29 44.25
CA ILE A 4 15.10 26.63 43.89
C ILE A 4 14.38 26.44 42.55
N SER A 5 13.06 26.46 42.36
CA SER A 5 11.94 27.34 42.75
C SER A 5 11.77 28.61 41.91
N LYS A 6 10.70 28.58 41.08
CA LYS A 6 9.79 29.67 40.65
C LYS A 6 10.33 30.79 39.76
N GLY A 7 9.54 31.16 38.74
CA GLY A 7 9.69 32.43 38.04
C GLY A 7 8.85 32.57 36.78
N LEU A 8 7.55 32.76 36.95
CA LEU A 8 6.63 33.27 35.93
C LEU A 8 7.02 34.71 35.57
N ILE A 9 7.20 35.06 34.29
CA ILE A 9 7.08 36.44 33.82
C ILE A 9 6.13 36.45 32.63
N LEU A 10 4.99 37.09 32.85
CA LEU A 10 4.01 37.53 31.87
C LEU A 10 4.36 38.94 31.40
N ALA A 11 3.84 39.28 30.21
CA ALA A 11 3.52 40.63 29.70
C ALA A 11 4.71 41.45 29.14
N LEU A 12 4.58 42.28 28.09
CA LEU A 12 3.43 42.76 27.35
C LEU A 12 3.90 43.32 25.98
N ALA A 13 3.01 43.20 24.99
CA ALA A 13 2.84 43.95 23.74
C ALA A 13 3.91 44.97 23.27
N GLY A 14 4.44 44.74 22.07
CA GLY A 14 4.89 45.77 21.13
C GLY A 14 3.94 45.82 19.93
N ILE A 15 2.99 46.76 19.95
CA ILE A 15 2.10 47.09 18.85
C ILE A 15 2.93 47.80 17.77
N THR A 16 2.89 47.31 16.53
CA THR A 16 3.12 48.16 15.35
C THR A 16 1.92 48.02 14.44
N VAL A 17 1.17 49.12 14.31
CA VAL A 17 0.12 49.30 13.29
C VAL A 17 0.82 49.95 12.10
N GLY A 18 1.00 49.19 11.03
CA GLY A 18 1.48 49.66 9.73
C GLY A 18 0.46 49.26 8.68
N THR A 19 -0.26 50.26 8.18
CA THR A 19 -1.38 50.14 7.24
C THR A 19 -0.94 49.85 5.80
N SER A 20 -1.86 49.18 5.11
CA SER A 20 -2.07 49.07 3.65
C SER A 20 -1.19 48.13 2.80
N THR A 21 -1.90 47.11 2.31
CA THR A 21 -1.86 46.49 0.97
C THR A 21 -0.62 45.69 0.57
N GLY A 22 -0.71 44.39 0.89
CA GLY A 22 0.12 43.35 0.31
C GLY A 22 -0.21 41.98 0.92
N LEU A 23 -1.49 41.62 1.02
CA LEU A 23 -1.89 40.24 1.31
C LEU A 23 -1.50 39.39 0.09
N SER A 24 -0.23 39.02 -0.04
CA SER A 24 0.11 37.75 -0.66
C SER A 24 -0.38 36.69 0.30
N THR A 25 -1.66 36.34 0.17
CA THR A 25 -2.11 35.00 0.51
C THR A 25 -1.25 34.07 -0.33
N THR A 26 -0.16 33.58 0.25
CA THR A 26 0.40 32.30 -0.16
C THR A 26 -0.74 31.33 0.06
N PHE A 27 -1.57 31.17 -0.97
CA PHE A 27 -2.48 30.07 -1.10
C PHE A 27 -1.57 28.86 -1.01
N PHE A 28 -1.48 28.28 0.18
CA PHE A 28 -1.26 26.87 0.30
C PHE A 28 -2.45 26.26 -0.44
N GLN A 29 -2.28 26.07 -1.76
CA GLN A 29 -2.97 25.00 -2.44
C GLN A 29 -2.54 23.77 -1.66
N SER A 30 -3.34 23.39 -0.66
CA SER A 30 -3.50 21.98 -0.35
C SER A 30 -3.82 21.38 -1.70
N THR A 31 -2.82 20.79 -2.35
CA THR A 31 -3.07 19.85 -3.42
C THR A 31 -3.85 18.75 -2.74
N SER A 32 -5.18 18.91 -2.69
CA SER A 32 -6.09 17.82 -2.50
C SER A 32 -5.67 16.86 -3.59
N VAL A 33 -4.92 15.82 -3.21
CA VAL A 33 -4.56 14.75 -4.13
C VAL A 33 -5.90 14.27 -4.64
N ALA A 34 -6.21 14.64 -5.88
CA ALA A 34 -7.46 14.29 -6.51
C ALA A 34 -7.58 12.78 -6.35
N TYR A 35 -8.69 12.36 -5.75
CA TYR A 35 -9.06 10.95 -5.62
C TYR A 35 -8.68 10.24 -6.93
N ALA A 36 -7.96 9.11 -6.81
CA ALA A 36 -7.37 8.40 -7.93
C ALA A 36 -8.34 8.40 -9.11
N ALA A 37 -7.96 9.05 -10.21
CA ALA A 37 -8.77 9.09 -11.42
C ALA A 37 -9.25 7.66 -11.73
N GLU A 38 -10.55 7.49 -11.98
CA GLU A 38 -11.11 6.17 -12.28
C GLU A 38 -10.24 5.50 -13.36
N MET A 39 -9.69 4.34 -13.02
CA MET A 39 -8.84 3.59 -13.92
C MET A 39 -9.69 3.12 -15.10
N THR A 40 -9.30 3.47 -16.33
CA THR A 40 -9.97 2.97 -17.53
C THR A 40 -9.79 1.46 -17.65
N LYS A 41 -10.64 0.82 -18.45
CA LYS A 41 -10.52 -0.63 -18.69
C LYS A 41 -9.17 -0.96 -19.32
N GLU A 42 -8.71 -0.15 -20.28
CA GLU A 42 -7.43 -0.36 -20.97
C GLU A 42 -6.24 -0.28 -19.99
N LYS A 43 -6.23 0.70 -19.08
CA LYS A 43 -5.19 0.80 -18.05
C LYS A 43 -5.24 -0.37 -17.07
N ASN A 44 -6.42 -0.88 -16.74
CA ASN A 44 -6.56 -2.05 -15.88
C ASN A 44 -6.11 -3.36 -16.56
N ASP A 45 -6.44 -3.53 -17.83
CA ASP A 45 -5.96 -4.66 -18.63
C ASP A 45 -4.43 -4.63 -18.75
N LEU A 46 -3.84 -3.44 -18.95
CA LEU A 46 -2.39 -3.25 -18.96
C LEU A 46 -1.75 -3.53 -17.59
N ALA A 47 -2.38 -3.06 -16.51
CA ALA A 47 -1.93 -3.34 -15.14
C ALA A 47 -1.85 -4.85 -14.87
N ASN A 48 -2.90 -5.60 -15.20
CA ASN A 48 -2.91 -7.04 -14.98
C ASN A 48 -1.85 -7.77 -15.82
N ARG A 49 -1.53 -7.28 -17.03
CA ARG A 49 -0.41 -7.81 -17.81
C ARG A 49 0.93 -7.60 -17.10
N TYR A 50 1.23 -6.38 -16.67
CA TYR A 50 2.50 -6.11 -15.98
C TYR A 50 2.61 -6.78 -14.61
N ILE A 51 1.48 -6.98 -13.92
CA ILE A 51 1.43 -7.74 -12.67
C ILE A 51 1.74 -9.22 -12.92
N ALA A 52 1.25 -9.80 -14.03
CA ALA A 52 1.59 -11.15 -14.43
C ALA A 52 3.09 -11.28 -14.77
N ASP A 53 3.66 -10.30 -15.47
CA ASP A 53 5.11 -10.24 -15.76
C ASP A 53 5.92 -10.13 -14.46
N TYR A 54 5.49 -9.28 -13.52
CA TYR A 54 6.09 -9.17 -12.19
C TYR A 54 6.09 -10.51 -11.44
N LEU A 55 4.95 -11.21 -11.41
CA LEU A 55 4.86 -12.52 -10.77
C LEU A 55 5.81 -13.53 -11.43
N GLY A 56 5.87 -13.54 -12.76
CA GLY A 56 6.78 -14.39 -13.52
C GLY A 56 8.25 -14.13 -13.14
N ASN A 57 8.64 -12.86 -13.01
CA ASN A 57 9.98 -12.48 -12.56
C ASN A 57 10.26 -12.94 -11.12
N CYS A 58 9.30 -12.79 -10.20
CA CYS A 58 9.44 -13.29 -8.82
C CYS A 58 9.63 -14.81 -8.77
N GLN A 59 8.88 -15.56 -9.59
CA GLN A 59 9.00 -17.01 -9.67
C GLN A 59 10.34 -17.44 -10.28
N GLN A 60 10.82 -16.75 -11.30
CA GLN A 60 12.15 -16.99 -11.87
C GLN A 60 13.26 -16.66 -10.86
N TYR A 61 13.11 -15.56 -10.11
CA TYR A 61 14.05 -15.22 -9.05
C TYR A 61 14.10 -16.31 -7.97
N GLU A 62 12.97 -16.82 -7.48
CA GLU A 62 12.94 -17.93 -6.51
C GLU A 62 13.65 -19.20 -7.02
N GLN A 63 13.53 -19.49 -8.32
CA GLN A 63 14.22 -20.64 -8.93
C GLN A 63 15.75 -20.48 -8.89
N ASN A 64 16.23 -19.26 -9.11
CA ASN A 64 17.65 -18.93 -9.16
C ASN A 64 18.25 -18.67 -7.76
N ASP A 65 17.49 -18.04 -6.88
CA ASP A 65 17.86 -17.65 -5.52
C ASP A 65 16.76 -18.06 -4.53
N LYS A 66 17.04 -19.13 -3.78
CA LYS A 66 16.08 -19.78 -2.86
C LYS A 66 15.95 -19.08 -1.51
N THR A 67 16.52 -17.88 -1.36
CA THR A 67 16.43 -17.10 -0.11
C THR A 67 14.99 -16.71 0.20
N PHE A 68 14.22 -16.36 -0.84
CA PHE A 68 12.80 -16.05 -0.72
C PHE A 68 11.93 -17.12 -1.41
N LYS A 69 11.33 -18.02 -0.62
CA LYS A 69 10.44 -19.10 -1.10
C LYS A 69 8.96 -18.75 -1.02
N GLY A 70 8.18 -19.25 -1.98
CA GLY A 70 6.71 -19.26 -1.97
C GLY A 70 6.03 -18.59 -3.17
N PHE A 71 6.75 -17.88 -4.03
CA PHE A 71 6.19 -17.30 -5.26
C PHE A 71 5.72 -18.38 -6.24
N SER A 72 6.40 -19.52 -6.27
CA SER A 72 5.97 -20.72 -7.01
C SER A 72 4.62 -21.28 -6.56
N SER A 73 4.20 -21.01 -5.32
CA SER A 73 2.88 -21.37 -4.80
C SER A 73 1.78 -20.38 -5.21
N ILE A 74 2.11 -19.28 -5.88
CA ILE A 74 1.14 -18.30 -6.40
C ILE A 74 0.82 -18.64 -7.85
N LYS A 75 -0.47 -18.81 -8.16
CA LYS A 75 -0.95 -19.15 -9.49
C LYS A 75 -1.23 -17.92 -10.34
N ASP A 76 -1.91 -16.94 -9.76
CA ASP A 76 -2.31 -15.71 -10.44
C ASP A 76 -2.52 -14.56 -9.45
N ILE A 77 -2.35 -13.34 -9.94
CA ILE A 77 -2.66 -12.11 -9.21
C ILE A 77 -3.50 -11.22 -10.13
N THR A 78 -4.76 -11.03 -9.78
CA THR A 78 -5.67 -10.14 -10.50
C THR A 78 -5.89 -8.85 -9.71
N TYR A 79 -5.66 -7.70 -10.34
CA TYR A 79 -5.96 -6.37 -9.81
C TYR A 79 -7.23 -5.79 -10.43
N SER A 80 -8.17 -5.35 -9.59
CA SER A 80 -9.43 -4.74 -10.02
C SER A 80 -9.40 -3.21 -9.94
N ARG A 81 -10.21 -2.56 -10.78
CA ARG A 81 -10.32 -1.09 -10.88
C ARG A 81 -10.65 -0.41 -9.55
N ASP A 82 -11.41 -1.08 -8.69
CA ASP A 82 -11.78 -0.64 -7.33
C ASP A 82 -10.68 -0.85 -6.28
N ASN A 83 -9.43 -1.01 -6.73
CA ASN A 83 -8.24 -1.15 -5.88
C ASN A 83 -8.29 -2.37 -4.96
N LYS A 84 -8.60 -3.54 -5.52
CA LYS A 84 -8.53 -4.82 -4.80
C LYS A 84 -7.64 -5.79 -5.55
N ILE A 85 -7.05 -6.72 -4.80
CA ILE A 85 -6.28 -7.83 -5.34
C ILE A 85 -6.99 -9.13 -5.02
N LYS A 86 -7.09 -9.99 -6.04
CA LYS A 86 -7.40 -11.40 -5.90
C LYS A 86 -6.12 -12.19 -6.17
N ILE A 87 -5.78 -13.10 -5.27
CA ILE A 87 -4.62 -13.99 -5.42
C ILE A 87 -5.12 -15.42 -5.44
N ASP A 88 -4.87 -16.12 -6.53
CA ASP A 88 -5.09 -17.56 -6.60
C ASP A 88 -3.78 -18.28 -6.28
N VAL A 89 -3.85 -19.30 -5.43
CA VAL A 89 -2.67 -20.06 -4.98
C VAL A 89 -2.81 -21.55 -5.27
N ASN A 90 -1.67 -22.23 -5.31
CA ASN A 90 -1.56 -23.68 -5.46
C ASN A 90 -1.66 -24.38 -4.09
N ASN A 91 -1.88 -25.70 -4.10
CA ASN A 91 -2.07 -26.51 -2.88
C ASN A 91 -0.85 -26.49 -1.92
N ASP A 92 0.34 -26.28 -2.46
CA ASP A 92 1.60 -26.21 -1.74
C ASP A 92 1.76 -24.94 -0.89
N ILE A 93 0.85 -23.96 -1.02
CA ILE A 93 0.84 -22.76 -0.16
C ILE A 93 0.87 -23.12 1.34
N TYR A 94 0.27 -24.26 1.71
CA TYR A 94 0.23 -24.72 3.10
C TYR A 94 1.54 -25.33 3.62
N GLN A 95 2.50 -25.60 2.74
CA GLN A 95 3.85 -26.00 3.13
C GLN A 95 4.64 -24.82 3.74
N LEU A 96 4.25 -23.58 3.41
CA LEU A 96 4.80 -22.39 4.03
C LEU A 96 4.21 -22.20 5.44
N SER A 97 5.01 -21.70 6.39
CA SER A 97 4.48 -21.30 7.70
C SER A 97 3.45 -20.17 7.55
N LYS A 98 2.54 -20.01 8.51
CA LYS A 98 1.56 -18.91 8.49
C LYS A 98 2.23 -17.54 8.34
N ALA A 99 3.30 -17.29 9.11
CA ALA A 99 4.07 -16.05 9.04
C ALA A 99 4.68 -15.85 7.64
N ARG A 100 5.20 -16.92 7.04
CA ARG A 100 5.77 -16.87 5.69
C ARG A 100 4.72 -16.58 4.63
N ARG A 101 3.54 -17.20 4.72
CA ARG A 101 2.42 -16.89 3.81
C ARG A 101 1.98 -15.44 3.93
N SER A 102 1.84 -14.92 5.14
CA SER A 102 1.45 -13.51 5.34
C SER A 102 2.48 -12.55 4.73
N LEU A 103 3.77 -12.78 4.96
CA LEU A 103 4.84 -11.97 4.38
C LEU A 103 4.82 -12.03 2.85
N LEU A 104 4.67 -13.24 2.28
CA LEU A 104 4.53 -13.41 0.83
C LEU A 104 3.38 -12.57 0.26
N ILE A 105 2.20 -12.60 0.87
CA ILE A 105 1.07 -11.79 0.38
C ILE A 105 1.37 -10.28 0.48
N GLN A 106 2.02 -9.85 1.57
CA GLN A 106 2.41 -8.46 1.75
C GLN A 106 3.41 -8.00 0.67
N ASP A 107 4.42 -8.81 0.36
CA ASP A 107 5.40 -8.52 -0.68
C ASP A 107 4.74 -8.41 -2.07
N LEU A 108 3.76 -9.28 -2.35
CA LEU A 108 2.98 -9.21 -3.58
C LEU A 108 2.10 -7.96 -3.65
N GLN A 109 1.49 -7.54 -2.54
CA GLN A 109 0.73 -6.27 -2.49
C GLN A 109 1.63 -5.08 -2.83
N ASN A 110 2.83 -5.04 -2.26
CA ASN A 110 3.82 -4.00 -2.53
C ASN A 110 4.28 -4.05 -3.99
N GLY A 111 4.52 -5.24 -4.54
CA GLY A 111 4.89 -5.43 -5.95
C GLY A 111 3.80 -4.96 -6.92
N VAL A 112 2.53 -5.22 -6.62
CA VAL A 112 1.40 -4.69 -7.40
C VAL A 112 1.38 -3.17 -7.35
N TYR A 113 1.53 -2.56 -6.16
CA TYR A 113 1.55 -1.10 -6.03
C TYR A 113 2.75 -0.45 -6.72
N GLY A 114 3.94 -1.04 -6.61
CA GLY A 114 5.12 -0.63 -7.38
C GLY A 114 4.84 -0.68 -8.88
N THR A 115 4.31 -1.80 -9.37
CA THR A 115 3.96 -1.96 -10.79
C THR A 115 2.98 -0.89 -11.28
N LEU A 116 1.96 -0.56 -10.48
CA LEU A 116 0.99 0.47 -10.83
C LEU A 116 1.59 1.88 -10.88
N ALA A 117 2.49 2.18 -9.94
CA ALA A 117 3.14 3.48 -9.82
C ALA A 117 4.22 3.68 -10.90
N ASP A 118 5.11 2.70 -11.09
CA ASP A 118 6.23 2.76 -12.02
C ASP A 118 5.79 2.89 -13.48
N ASN A 119 4.57 2.42 -13.80
CA ASN A 119 4.01 2.47 -15.14
C ASN A 119 2.93 3.55 -15.33
N ASP A 120 2.77 4.49 -14.38
CA ASP A 120 1.75 5.56 -14.41
C ASP A 120 0.31 5.05 -14.69
N LEU A 121 0.01 3.86 -14.18
CA LEU A 121 -1.29 3.21 -14.37
C LEU A 121 -2.31 3.69 -13.34
N LYS A 122 -1.83 4.00 -12.13
CA LYS A 122 -2.65 4.55 -11.05
C LYS A 122 -1.81 5.44 -10.13
N LYS A 123 -2.33 6.63 -9.82
CA LYS A 123 -1.80 7.45 -8.74
C LYS A 123 -2.29 6.89 -7.41
N LEU A 124 -1.36 6.38 -6.60
CA LEU A 124 -1.63 5.87 -5.25
C LEU A 124 -1.35 6.98 -4.24
N SER A 125 -2.28 7.21 -3.31
CA SER A 125 -2.01 8.14 -2.20
C SER A 125 -1.10 7.48 -1.16
N GLU A 126 -0.35 8.28 -0.41
CA GLU A 126 0.48 7.76 0.70
C GLU A 126 -0.37 6.97 1.71
N LYS A 127 -1.59 7.43 1.96
CA LYS A 127 -2.56 6.74 2.81
C LYS A 127 -2.95 5.36 2.27
N ASP A 128 -3.13 5.22 0.95
CA ASP A 128 -3.45 3.92 0.34
C ASP A 128 -2.27 2.96 0.44
N ILE A 129 -1.04 3.47 0.24
CA ILE A 129 0.20 2.68 0.39
C ILE A 129 0.36 2.22 1.85
N GLN A 130 0.22 3.13 2.81
CA GLN A 130 0.31 2.81 4.24
C GLN A 130 -0.75 1.80 4.68
N LYS A 131 -1.98 1.91 4.17
CA LYS A 131 -3.05 0.96 4.50
C LYS A 131 -2.87 -0.40 3.85
N GLY A 132 -2.19 -0.46 2.69
CA GLY A 132 -2.06 -1.65 1.85
C GLY A 132 -3.27 -1.87 0.93
N CYS A 133 -3.17 -2.85 0.04
CA CYS A 133 -4.26 -3.18 -0.89
C CYS A 133 -5.22 -4.23 -0.31
N PRO A 134 -6.55 -4.01 -0.28
CA PRO A 134 -7.50 -5.06 0.06
C PRO A 134 -7.27 -6.32 -0.79
N THR A 135 -7.02 -7.44 -0.13
CA THR A 135 -6.61 -8.69 -0.78
C THR A 135 -7.48 -9.84 -0.32
N THR A 136 -7.90 -10.68 -1.27
CA THR A 136 -8.54 -11.97 -0.99
C THR A 136 -7.75 -13.09 -1.65
N VAL A 137 -7.45 -14.14 -0.89
CA VAL A 137 -6.64 -15.28 -1.30
C VAL A 137 -7.54 -16.50 -1.50
N TYR A 138 -7.41 -17.15 -2.66
CA TYR A 138 -8.22 -18.27 -3.08
C TYR A 138 -7.37 -19.52 -3.31
N LEU A 139 -7.82 -20.65 -2.79
CA LEU A 139 -7.32 -21.97 -3.13
C LEU A 139 -8.44 -22.77 -3.78
N ASN A 140 -8.24 -23.19 -5.03
CA ASN A 140 -9.25 -23.94 -5.80
C ASN A 140 -10.65 -23.28 -5.76
N GLY A 141 -10.69 -21.94 -5.90
CA GLY A 141 -11.91 -21.15 -5.88
C GLY A 141 -12.51 -20.88 -4.49
N LYS A 142 -11.93 -21.42 -3.41
CA LYS A 142 -12.38 -21.17 -2.03
C LYS A 142 -11.54 -20.09 -1.36
N VAL A 143 -12.18 -19.17 -0.65
CA VAL A 143 -11.46 -18.13 0.13
C VAL A 143 -10.74 -18.78 1.30
N ILE A 144 -9.41 -18.68 1.32
CA ILE A 144 -8.55 -19.17 2.41
C ILE A 144 -7.89 -18.05 3.19
N GLY A 145 -7.95 -16.82 2.70
CA GLY A 145 -7.44 -15.67 3.42
C GLY A 145 -8.01 -14.37 2.89
N HIS A 146 -8.06 -13.36 3.75
CA HIS A 146 -8.49 -12.02 3.37
C HIS A 146 -7.84 -10.98 4.28
N THR A 147 -7.73 -9.75 3.79
CA THR A 147 -7.24 -8.63 4.59
C THR A 147 -8.11 -8.35 5.82
N ALA A 148 -7.46 -7.92 6.90
CA ALA A 148 -8.14 -7.49 8.11
C ALA A 148 -8.88 -6.17 7.90
N LYS A 149 -9.86 -5.90 8.76
CA LYS A 149 -10.57 -4.62 8.73
C LYS A 149 -9.61 -3.51 9.16
N ASN A 150 -9.49 -2.48 8.34
CA ASN A 150 -8.66 -1.28 8.55
C ASN A 150 -7.13 -1.45 8.46
N ASP A 151 -6.64 -2.67 8.24
CA ASP A 151 -5.22 -2.96 7.98
C ASP A 151 -5.17 -3.99 6.86
N ASN A 152 -4.84 -3.53 5.65
CA ASN A 152 -4.80 -4.42 4.49
C ASN A 152 -3.46 -5.13 4.35
N HIS A 153 -2.43 -4.82 5.15
CA HIS A 153 -1.20 -5.61 5.17
C HIS A 153 -1.39 -6.90 5.97
N HIS A 154 -2.33 -6.91 6.92
CA HIS A 154 -2.63 -8.07 7.73
C HIS A 154 -3.61 -9.03 7.04
N ILE A 155 -3.17 -10.25 6.72
CA ILE A 155 -4.03 -11.32 6.20
C ILE A 155 -4.58 -12.19 7.35
N ILE A 156 -5.90 -12.22 7.47
CA ILE A 156 -6.66 -13.18 8.26
C ILE A 156 -6.78 -14.45 7.42
N TRP A 157 -6.21 -15.55 7.92
CA TRP A 157 -6.28 -16.85 7.28
C TRP A 157 -7.47 -17.64 7.81
N ASN A 158 -8.32 -18.14 6.91
CA ASN A 158 -9.41 -19.04 7.25
C ASN A 158 -8.82 -20.41 7.64
N LYS A 159 -9.45 -21.06 8.61
CA LYS A 159 -9.08 -22.42 9.03
C LYS A 159 -9.56 -23.46 8.02
#